data_AF-A0A2W5G190-F1
#
_entry.id   AF-A0A2W5G190-F1
#
_cell.length_a   1.000
_cell.length_b   1.000
_cell.length_c   1.000
_cell.angle_alpha   90.00
_cell.angle_beta   90.00
_cell.angle_gamma   90.00
#
_symmetry.space_group_name_H-M   'P 1'
#
loop_
_entity.id
_entity.type
_entity.pdbx_description
1 polymer ?
#
loop_
_entity_poly.entity_id
_entity_poly.type
_entity_poly.pdbx_seq_one_letter_code
_entity_poly.pdbx_strand_id
1 'polypeptide(L)' 'MNTNFDAFDLIVVGGGAAGFFCAINAGRMNPNLKIAIVEKTSKLLSKVKV' A
#
# COMPACT_ATOMS: atom_id res chain seq x y z
N MET A 1 -9.72 -18.08 21.45
CA MET A 1 -9.90 -17.20 20.28
C MET A 1 -8.55 -16.60 19.95
N ASN A 2 -7.90 -17.03 18.86
CA ASN A 2 -6.63 -16.44 18.43
C ASN A 2 -6.94 -15.15 17.67
N THR A 3 -6.71 -14.01 18.31
CA THR A 3 -6.76 -12.69 17.66
C THR A 3 -5.39 -12.42 17.03
N ASN A 4 -5.05 -13.16 15.97
CA ASN A 4 -3.92 -12.78 15.12
C ASN A 4 -4.37 -11.57 14.29
N PHE A 5 -4.12 -10.37 14.82
CA PHE A 5 -4.05 -9.19 13.98
C PHE A 5 -2.87 -9.42 13.06
N ASP A 6 -3.18 -9.75 11.82
CA ASP A 6 -2.24 -9.81 10.72
C ASP A 6 -1.54 -8.45 10.59
N ALA A 7 -0.40 -8.31 11.27
CA ALA A 7 0.36 -7.08 11.30
C ALA A 7 0.89 -6.79 9.89
N PHE A 8 0.78 -5.54 9.47
CA PHE A 8 1.44 -5.07 8.26
C PHE A 8 2.87 -4.67 8.60
N ASP A 9 3.83 -5.11 7.80
CA ASP A 9 5.24 -4.74 7.94
C ASP A 9 5.50 -3.32 7.41
N LEU A 10 4.66 -2.87 6.47
CA LEU A 10 4.76 -1.54 5.86
C LEU A 10 3.37 -0.98 5.56
N ILE A 11 3.13 0.26 5.98
CA ILE A 11 1.92 1.00 5.65
C ILE A 11 2.30 2.22 4.82
N VAL A 12 1.76 2.30 3.60
CA VAL A 12 1.92 3.42 2.69
C VAL A 12 0.68 4.31 2.77
N VAL A 13 0.87 5.57 3.16
CA VAL A 13 -0.22 6.55 3.25
C VAL A 13 -0.27 7.36 1.96
N GLY A 14 -1.37 7.24 1.23
CA GLY A 14 -1.64 7.90 -0.05
C GLY A 14 -1.78 6.91 -1.20
N GLY A 15 -2.96 6.87 -1.83
CA GLY A 15 -3.34 6.00 -2.96
C GLY A 15 -3.13 6.64 -4.35
N GLY A 16 -2.22 7.61 -4.44
CA GLY A 16 -1.77 8.18 -5.70
C GLY A 16 -0.70 7.33 -6.40
N ALA A 17 -0.23 7.75 -7.58
CA ALA A 17 0.80 7.01 -8.31
C ALA A 17 2.07 6.76 -7.49
N ALA A 18 2.53 7.75 -6.73
CA ALA A 18 3.71 7.62 -5.89
C ALA A 18 3.54 6.55 -4.81
N GLY A 19 2.38 6.47 -4.17
CA GLY A 19 2.11 5.47 -3.13
C GLY A 19 2.05 4.05 -3.69
N PHE A 20 1.37 3.87 -4.83
CA PHE A 20 1.35 2.58 -5.53
C PHE A 20 2.76 2.16 -5.99
N PHE A 21 3.52 3.07 -6.60
CA PHE A 21 4.86 2.77 -7.08
C PHE A 21 5.81 2.41 -5.92
N CYS A 22 5.70 3.13 -4.79
CA CYS A 22 6.42 2.82 -3.56
C CYS A 22 6.10 1.40 -3.06
N ALA A 23 4.81 1.07 -2.89
CA ALA A 23 4.37 -0.23 -2.40
C ALA A 23 4.83 -1.38 -3.33
N ILE A 24 4.70 -1.19 -4.65
CA ILE A 24 5.15 -2.17 -5.65
C ILE A 24 6.67 -2.36 -5.56
N ASN A 25 7.44 -1.28 -5.48
CA ASN A 25 8.89 -1.36 -5.41
C ASN A 25 9.35 -2.03 -4.11
N ALA A 26 8.72 -1.71 -2.98
CA ALA A 26 8.99 -2.36 -1.70
C ALA A 26 8.71 -3.86 -1.74
N GLY A 27 7.56 -4.28 -2.31
CA GLY A 27 7.23 -5.71 -2.48
C GLY A 27 8.16 -6.43 -3.46
N ARG A 28 8.69 -5.73 -4.48
CA ARG A 28 9.71 -6.29 -5.39
C ARG A 28 11.06 -6.48 -4.70
N MET A 29 11.46 -5.54 -3.85
CA MET A 29 12.73 -5.60 -3.12
C MET A 29 12.68 -6.62 -1.98
N ASN A 30 11.52 -6.78 -1.33
CA ASN A 30 11.30 -7.78 -0.30
C ASN A 30 9.90 -8.41 -0.45
N PRO A 31 9.79 -9.57 -1.12
CA PRO A 31 8.52 -10.27 -1.36
C PRO A 31 7.79 -10.75 -0.12
N ASN A 32 8.47 -10.81 1.04
CA ASN A 32 7.86 -11.25 2.30
C ASN A 32 7.11 -10.12 3.04
N LEU A 33 7.21 -8.88 2.57
CA LEU A 33 6.53 -7.75 3.22
C LEU A 33 5.02 -7.85 3.04
N LYS A 34 4.29 -7.80 4.15
CA LYS A 34 2.85 -7.56 4.17
C LYS A 34 2.60 -6.06 4.14
N ILE A 35 2.25 -5.54 2.96
CA ILE A 35 2.12 -4.09 2.72
C ILE A 35 0.64 -3.69 2.68
N ALA A 36 0.28 -2.61 3.38
CA ALA A 36 -1.01 -1.94 3.25
C ALA A 36 -0.85 -0.57 2.59
N ILE A 37 -1.79 -0.20 1.72
CA ILE A 37 -1.93 1.18 1.23
C ILE A 37 -3.23 1.74 1.81
N VAL A 38 -3.15 2.92 2.43
CA VAL A 38 -4.31 3.62 2.99
C VAL A 38 -4.51 4.97 2.29
N GLU A 39 -5.74 5.25 1.89
CA GLU A 39 -6.12 6.49 1.21
C GLU A 39 -7.45 6.99 1.80
N LYS A 40 -7.57 8.31 1.95
CA LYS A 40 -8.76 8.97 2.49
C LYS A 40 -9.94 8.89 1.52
N THR A 41 -9.66 8.95 0.21
CA THR A 41 -10.69 8.96 -0.83
C THR A 41 -10.81 7.61 -1.56
N SER A 42 -12.00 7.31 -2.08
CA SER A 42 -12.19 6.21 -3.03
C SER A 42 -11.63 6.51 -4.43
N LYS A 43 -11.15 7.73 -4.69
CA LYS A 43 -10.58 8.15 -5.99
C LYS A 43 -9.08 7.94 -6.03
N LEU A 44 -8.67 6.70 -6.32
CA LEU A 44 -7.28 6.33 -6.56
C LEU A 44 -6.75 6.96 -7.86
N LEU A 45 -5.43 7.16 -7.92
CA LEU A 45 -4.73 7.63 -9.13
C LEU A 45 -5.31 8.91 -9.76
N SER A 46 -6.00 9.74 -8.98
CA SER A 46 -6.85 10.83 -9.46
C SER A 46 -6.12 12.01 -10.16
N LYS A 47 -4.78 12.03 -10.12
CA LYS A 47 -3.92 12.98 -10.85
C LYS A 47 -3.24 12.39 -12.08
N VAL A 48 -3.42 11.09 -12.33
CA VAL A 48 -2.84 10.40 -13.50
C VAL A 48 -3.97 10.18 -14.48
N LYS A 49 -3.86 10.81 -15.65
CA LYS A 49 -4.79 10.60 -16.76
C LYS A 49 -4.21 9.46 -17.61
N VAL A 50 -4.93 8.35 -17.68
CA VAL A 50 -4.66 7.23 -18.59
C VAL A 50 -5.61 7.28 -19.77
#